data_AF-A0A5M7BDB3-F1
#
_entry.id   AF-A0A5M7BDB3-F1
#
_cell.length_a   1.000
_cell.length_b   1.000
_cell.length_c   1.000
_cell.angle_alpha   90.00
_cell.angle_beta   90.00
_cell.angle_gamma   90.00
#
_symmetry.space_group_name_H-M   'P 1'
#
loop_
_entity.id
_entity.type
_entity.pdbx_description
1 polymer ?
#
loop_
_entity_poly.entity_id
_entity_poly.type
_entity_poly.pdbx_seq_one_letter_code
_entity_poly.pdbx_strand_id
1 'polypeptide(L)'
;MKQFIFLVMLLWGLNSYSQNYESNYKADICACIEAQENTQQLPDKIYNACFTKHMTTYAAIIDAQIKEEDKTKKFIAGQQVRRDLNQKFKYDLAYVCDAYIDIIEGKKQHALQQLRSRTIDSSKIEKLNENVAMVPHYSSYYNRGQYYYQIGDLNNAERDIKKSIQENPLNQDGVLSLQESLLLALIYEGQKRYSEAIAIYDAVNAKAIHPSVELLKAIAYRKSKGYVLKPKVVLKEGVEPVVAAKEKIEKPPVKATRRSSQRVPAPNTEQNNTTSKRTRTATRTGTSTVAEPANKQAPTKSKDSTKNLRGLFKLD
;
A
#
# COMPACT_ATOMS: atom_id res chain seq x y z
N MET A 1 48.02 30.81 -15.29
CA MET A 1 47.67 29.90 -14.18
C MET A 1 46.68 30.51 -13.17
N LYS A 2 46.92 31.70 -12.59
CA LYS A 2 46.00 32.31 -11.60
C LYS A 2 44.57 32.62 -12.11
N GLN A 3 44.42 33.08 -13.36
CA GLN A 3 43.09 33.32 -13.96
C GLN A 3 42.29 32.03 -14.22
N PHE A 4 42.97 30.91 -14.47
CA PHE A 4 42.32 29.62 -14.67
C PHE A 4 41.76 29.06 -13.36
N ILE A 5 42.45 29.28 -12.22
CA ILE A 5 41.99 28.89 -10.89
C ILE A 5 40.71 29.67 -10.49
N PHE A 6 40.64 30.96 -10.79
CA PHE A 6 39.45 31.77 -10.49
C PHE A 6 38.23 31.35 -11.32
N LEU A 7 38.43 30.99 -12.59
CA LEU A 7 37.36 30.51 -13.46
C LEU A 7 36.81 29.14 -13.00
N VAL A 8 37.69 28.26 -12.52
CA VAL A 8 37.28 26.93 -11.98
C VAL A 8 36.50 27.08 -10.68
N MET A 9 36.87 27.98 -9.75
CA MET A 9 36.08 28.20 -8.52
C MET A 9 34.69 28.79 -8.82
N LEU A 10 34.58 29.67 -9.83
CA LEU A 10 33.29 30.29 -10.18
C LEU A 10 32.32 29.28 -10.82
N LEU A 11 32.83 28.30 -11.59
CA LEU A 11 32.04 27.22 -12.18
C LEU A 11 31.52 26.22 -11.12
N TRP A 12 32.23 26.03 -10.00
CA TRP A 12 31.79 25.13 -8.93
C TRP A 12 30.66 25.73 -8.09
N GLY A 13 30.66 27.04 -7.85
CA GLY A 13 29.60 27.72 -7.10
C GLY A 13 28.23 27.69 -7.79
N LEU A 14 28.18 27.67 -9.12
CA LEU A 14 26.93 27.65 -9.88
C LEU A 14 26.24 26.28 -9.87
N ASN A 15 26.99 25.18 -9.80
CA ASN A 15 26.41 23.83 -9.73
C ASN A 15 25.83 23.50 -8.34
N SER A 16 26.35 24.10 -7.26
CA SER A 16 25.78 23.94 -5.92
C SER A 16 24.41 24.61 -5.76
N TYR A 17 24.08 25.59 -6.61
CA TYR A 17 22.84 26.36 -6.49
C TYR A 17 21.61 25.60 -7.01
N SER A 18 21.76 24.76 -8.05
CA SER A 18 20.64 24.01 -8.64
C SER A 18 20.18 22.83 -7.76
N GLN A 19 21.08 22.15 -7.04
CA GLN A 19 20.67 21.11 -6.10
C GLN A 19 20.00 21.67 -4.83
N ASN A 20 20.29 22.94 -4.51
CA ASN A 20 19.79 23.57 -3.29
C ASN A 20 18.28 23.90 -3.39
N TYR A 21 17.78 24.34 -4.55
CA TYR A 21 16.37 24.76 -4.64
C TYR A 21 15.40 23.58 -4.50
N GLU A 22 15.69 22.40 -5.04
CA GLU A 22 14.79 21.24 -4.89
C GLU A 22 14.68 20.81 -3.43
N SER A 23 15.78 20.83 -2.69
CA SER A 23 15.80 20.51 -1.26
C SER A 23 14.98 21.53 -0.46
N ASN A 24 15.21 22.82 -0.69
CA ASN A 24 14.47 23.89 -0.02
C ASN A 24 12.97 23.86 -0.37
N TYR A 25 12.64 23.58 -1.63
CA TYR A 25 11.26 23.48 -2.07
C TYR A 25 10.56 22.28 -1.42
N LYS A 26 11.21 21.13 -1.31
CA LYS A 26 10.66 19.99 -0.55
C LYS A 26 10.50 20.29 0.94
N ALA A 27 11.47 20.99 1.55
CA ALA A 27 11.38 21.40 2.95
C ALA A 27 10.18 22.34 3.18
N ASP A 28 9.98 23.33 2.31
CA ASP A 28 8.83 24.24 2.36
C ASP A 28 7.49 23.51 2.19
N ILE A 29 7.42 22.56 1.25
CA ILE A 29 6.23 21.72 1.08
C ILE A 29 5.97 20.90 2.34
N CYS A 30 7.02 20.30 2.93
CA CYS A 30 6.87 19.52 4.16
C CYS A 30 6.37 20.38 5.33
N ALA A 31 6.97 21.56 5.56
CA ALA A 31 6.52 22.49 6.58
C ALA A 31 5.06 22.95 6.36
N CYS A 32 4.65 23.14 5.10
CA CYS A 32 3.27 23.42 4.76
C CYS A 32 2.33 22.25 5.09
N ILE A 33 2.75 20.99 4.87
CA ILE A 33 1.97 19.79 5.18
C ILE A 33 1.85 19.61 6.70
N GLU A 34 2.93 19.83 7.45
CA GLU A 34 2.93 19.82 8.94
C GLU A 34 1.91 20.81 9.50
N ALA A 35 1.82 22.01 8.93
CA ALA A 35 0.82 23.00 9.32
C ALA A 35 -0.64 22.57 9.01
N GLN A 36 -0.85 21.53 8.21
CA GLN A 36 -2.16 20.99 7.81
C GLN A 36 -2.49 19.62 8.43
N GLU A 37 -1.68 19.11 9.37
CA GLU A 37 -1.77 17.74 9.90
C GLU A 37 -3.16 17.39 10.50
N ASN A 38 -3.90 18.40 10.98
CA ASN A 38 -5.23 18.23 11.60
C ASN A 38 -6.40 18.25 10.60
N THR A 39 -6.15 18.32 9.30
CA THR A 39 -7.23 18.41 8.30
C THR A 39 -7.74 17.02 7.88
N GLN A 40 -9.05 16.88 7.68
CA GLN A 40 -9.64 15.65 7.12
C GLN A 40 -9.42 15.50 5.59
N GLN A 41 -8.65 16.41 4.97
CA GLN A 41 -8.46 16.48 3.53
C GLN A 41 -7.68 15.27 2.98
N LEU A 42 -7.88 14.94 1.70
CA LEU A 42 -7.13 13.87 1.02
C LEU A 42 -5.63 14.21 0.95
N PRO A 43 -4.72 13.21 1.03
CA PRO A 43 -3.28 13.45 0.99
C PRO A 43 -2.86 14.22 -0.27
N ASP A 44 -3.40 13.83 -1.44
CA ASP A 44 -3.15 14.54 -2.71
C ASP A 44 -3.65 15.98 -2.70
N LYS A 45 -4.76 16.26 -2.00
CA LYS A 45 -5.30 17.62 -1.91
C LYS A 45 -4.37 18.52 -1.08
N ILE A 46 -3.94 18.03 0.08
CA ILE A 46 -2.99 18.72 0.96
C ILE A 46 -1.67 18.96 0.22
N TYR A 47 -1.13 17.90 -0.39
CA TYR A 47 0.10 17.96 -1.17
C TYR A 47 0.01 18.97 -2.32
N ASN A 48 -1.01 18.88 -3.18
CA ASN A 48 -1.15 19.77 -4.33
C ASN A 48 -1.33 21.23 -3.90
N ALA A 49 -2.05 21.47 -2.79
CA ALA A 49 -2.20 22.82 -2.23
C ALA A 49 -0.85 23.38 -1.76
N CYS A 50 -0.06 22.59 -1.02
CA CYS A 50 1.27 22.99 -0.57
C CYS A 50 2.26 23.16 -1.73
N PHE A 51 2.28 22.24 -2.69
CA PHE A 51 3.11 22.34 -3.89
C PHE A 51 2.81 23.62 -4.68
N THR A 52 1.53 23.91 -4.93
CA THR A 52 1.09 25.10 -5.68
C THR A 52 1.40 26.39 -4.91
N LYS A 53 1.19 26.40 -3.59
CA LYS A 53 1.49 27.56 -2.73
C LYS A 53 2.95 28.01 -2.86
N HIS A 54 3.88 27.06 -2.86
CA HIS A 54 5.30 27.35 -2.92
C HIS A 54 5.85 27.44 -4.36
N MET A 55 5.10 27.00 -5.37
CA MET A 55 5.52 27.07 -6.78
C MET A 55 5.83 28.50 -7.23
N THR A 56 5.08 29.50 -6.76
CA THR A 56 5.31 30.91 -7.13
C THR A 56 6.68 31.43 -6.69
N THR A 57 7.16 30.98 -5.52
CA THR A 57 8.49 31.30 -4.98
C THR A 57 9.62 30.70 -5.83
N TYR A 58 9.45 29.45 -6.28
CA TYR A 58 10.49 28.72 -7.01
C TYR A 58 10.40 28.83 -8.54
N ALA A 59 9.30 29.36 -9.09
CA ALA A 59 9.05 29.44 -10.53
C ALA A 59 10.17 30.16 -11.30
N ALA A 60 10.67 31.28 -10.78
CA ALA A 60 11.75 32.04 -11.42
C ALA A 60 13.08 31.27 -11.45
N ILE A 61 13.39 30.52 -10.38
CA ILE A 61 14.61 29.70 -10.28
C ILE A 61 14.53 28.52 -11.25
N ILE A 62 13.36 27.90 -11.38
CA ILE A 62 13.10 26.81 -12.33
C ILE A 62 13.27 27.33 -13.76
N ASP A 63 12.62 28.44 -14.12
CA ASP A 63 12.68 29.01 -15.47
C ASP A 63 14.08 29.53 -15.84
N ALA A 64 14.89 29.94 -14.85
CA ALA A 64 16.27 30.34 -15.06
C ALA A 64 17.19 29.17 -15.49
N GLN A 65 16.82 27.93 -15.18
CA GLN A 65 17.61 26.74 -15.58
C GLN A 65 17.32 26.28 -17.02
N ILE A 66 16.30 26.84 -17.66
CA ILE A 66 15.87 26.44 -19.00
C ILE A 66 16.63 27.27 -20.04
N LYS A 67 17.55 26.60 -20.75
CA LYS A 67 18.34 27.15 -21.84
C LYS A 67 17.55 27.09 -23.16
N GLU A 68 16.52 27.91 -23.26
CA GLU A 68 15.71 28.09 -24.47
C GLU A 68 15.49 29.59 -24.69
N GLU A 69 15.77 30.07 -25.90
CA GLU A 69 15.70 31.49 -26.25
C GLU A 69 14.29 31.88 -26.70
N ASP A 70 13.59 30.96 -27.38
CA ASP A 70 12.20 31.17 -27.79
C ASP A 70 11.29 31.19 -26.54
N LYS A 71 10.60 32.31 -26.33
CA LYS A 71 9.76 32.52 -25.14
C LYS A 71 8.65 31.48 -25.00
N THR A 72 8.06 31.05 -26.12
CA THR A 72 6.95 30.08 -26.14
C THR A 72 7.47 28.68 -25.79
N LYS A 73 8.57 28.26 -26.43
CA LYS A 73 9.21 26.98 -26.12
C LYS A 73 9.73 26.94 -24.68
N LYS A 74 10.33 28.03 -24.21
CA LYS A 74 10.78 28.17 -22.82
C LYS A 74 9.63 28.02 -21.84
N PHE A 75 8.49 28.65 -22.10
CA PHE A 75 7.30 28.50 -21.27
C PHE A 75 6.80 27.06 -21.25
N ILE A 76 6.70 26.39 -22.41
CA ILE A 76 6.27 24.98 -22.51
C ILE A 76 7.22 24.06 -21.73
N ALA A 77 8.53 24.24 -21.91
CA ALA A 77 9.55 23.51 -21.16
C ALA A 77 9.42 23.75 -19.65
N GLY A 78 9.16 24.99 -19.23
CA GLY A 78 8.93 25.32 -17.81
C GLY A 78 7.70 24.63 -17.24
N GLN A 79 6.60 24.56 -18.00
CA GLN A 79 5.43 23.79 -17.58
C GLN A 79 5.72 22.29 -17.47
N GLN A 80 6.51 21.74 -18.39
CA GLN A 80 6.93 20.34 -18.34
C GLN A 80 7.74 20.05 -17.06
N VAL A 81 8.79 20.84 -16.79
CA VAL A 81 9.63 20.68 -15.59
C VAL A 81 8.79 20.77 -14.30
N ARG A 82 7.85 21.71 -14.22
CA ARG A 82 6.96 21.83 -13.05
C ARG A 82 6.06 20.61 -12.86
N ARG A 83 5.54 20.01 -13.95
CA ARG A 83 4.75 18.77 -13.89
C ARG A 83 5.61 17.60 -13.42
N ASP A 84 6.83 17.50 -13.92
CA ASP A 84 7.76 16.42 -13.57
C ASP A 84 8.21 16.54 -12.10
N LEU A 85 8.53 17.76 -11.64
CA LEU A 85 8.78 18.05 -10.22
C LEU A 85 7.58 17.70 -9.35
N ASN A 86 6.36 18.03 -9.78
CA ASN A 86 5.15 17.69 -9.04
C ASN A 86 4.98 16.18 -8.85
N GLN A 87 5.33 15.36 -9.84
CA GLN A 87 5.27 13.90 -9.70
C GLN A 87 6.43 13.38 -8.84
N LYS A 88 7.65 13.86 -9.09
CA LYS A 88 8.86 13.48 -8.36
C LYS A 88 8.75 13.74 -6.87
N PHE A 89 8.25 14.92 -6.51
CA PHE A 89 8.20 15.36 -5.12
C PHE A 89 7.21 14.54 -4.27
N LYS A 90 6.19 13.93 -4.88
CA LYS A 90 5.29 13.02 -4.15
C LYS A 90 6.07 11.89 -3.47
N TYR A 91 6.89 11.14 -4.21
CA TYR A 91 7.64 10.02 -3.60
C TYR A 91 8.93 10.48 -2.91
N ASP A 92 9.59 11.56 -3.36
CA ASP A 92 10.74 12.12 -2.66
C ASP A 92 10.40 12.58 -1.23
N LEU A 93 9.23 13.23 -1.06
CA LEU A 93 8.79 13.67 0.27
C LEU A 93 8.55 12.50 1.21
N ALA A 94 8.09 11.36 0.71
CA ALA A 94 7.94 10.15 1.52
C ALA A 94 9.27 9.60 2.04
N TYR A 95 10.43 10.02 1.53
CA TYR A 95 11.73 9.69 2.12
C TYR A 95 12.14 10.62 3.28
N VAL A 96 11.61 11.85 3.34
CA VAL A 96 12.17 12.91 4.19
C VAL A 96 11.16 13.63 5.09
N CYS A 97 9.85 13.51 4.83
CA CYS A 97 8.81 14.28 5.50
C CYS A 97 7.86 13.35 6.29
N ASP A 98 8.01 13.31 7.60
CA ASP A 98 7.20 12.44 8.46
C ASP A 98 5.72 12.78 8.40
N ALA A 99 5.34 14.06 8.45
CA ALA A 99 3.93 14.45 8.38
C ALA A 99 3.25 13.99 7.08
N TYR A 100 3.98 13.97 5.97
CA TYR A 100 3.45 13.47 4.71
C TYR A 100 3.21 11.95 4.74
N ILE A 101 4.15 11.17 5.27
CA ILE A 101 3.97 9.72 5.46
C ILE A 101 2.85 9.44 6.47
N ASP A 102 2.79 10.19 7.57
CA ASP A 102 1.77 10.05 8.62
C ASP A 102 0.35 10.20 8.05
N ILE A 103 0.15 11.17 7.15
CA ILE A 103 -1.13 11.38 6.46
C ILE A 103 -1.48 10.20 5.54
N ILE A 104 -0.51 9.69 4.76
CA ILE A 104 -0.72 8.58 3.82
C ILE A 104 -0.98 7.27 4.57
N GLU A 105 -0.05 6.86 5.44
CA GLU A 105 -0.14 5.61 6.20
C GLU A 105 -1.32 5.64 7.17
N GLY A 106 -1.60 6.79 7.79
CA GLY A 106 -2.74 6.94 8.67
C GLY A 106 -4.08 6.70 7.96
N LYS A 107 -4.23 7.17 6.72
CA LYS A 107 -5.42 6.88 5.91
C LYS A 107 -5.48 5.41 5.46
N LYS A 108 -4.34 4.85 5.04
CA LYS A 108 -4.25 3.42 4.68
C LYS A 108 -4.65 2.53 5.85
N GLN A 109 -4.11 2.78 7.04
CA GLN A 109 -4.42 2.04 8.24
C GLN A 109 -5.88 2.18 8.64
N HIS A 110 -6.43 3.39 8.59
CA HIS A 110 -7.85 3.61 8.88
C HIS A 110 -8.76 2.86 7.89
N ALA A 111 -8.46 2.90 6.59
CA ALA A 111 -9.21 2.15 5.58
C ALA A 111 -9.14 0.63 5.82
N LEU A 112 -7.94 0.09 6.12
CA LEU A 112 -7.76 -1.32 6.46
C LEU A 112 -8.47 -1.69 7.76
N GLN A 113 -8.42 -0.83 8.77
CA GLN A 113 -9.12 -1.04 10.04
C GLN A 113 -10.64 -1.08 9.82
N GLN A 114 -11.20 -0.18 9.02
CA GLN A 114 -12.62 -0.21 8.66
C GLN A 114 -13.01 -1.48 7.90
N LEU A 115 -12.13 -1.98 7.02
CA LEU A 115 -12.36 -3.25 6.32
C LEU A 115 -12.34 -4.44 7.28
N ARG A 116 -11.44 -4.42 8.28
CA ARG A 116 -11.27 -5.50 9.26
C ARG A 116 -12.28 -5.46 10.42
N SER A 117 -12.79 -4.27 10.75
CA SER A 117 -13.81 -4.11 11.79
C SER A 117 -15.19 -4.55 11.31
N ARG A 118 -15.41 -4.62 10.00
CA ARG A 118 -16.58 -5.31 9.45
C ARG A 118 -16.46 -6.78 9.80
N THR A 119 -17.53 -7.38 10.30
CA THR A 119 -17.60 -8.80 10.59
C THR A 119 -17.06 -9.58 9.40
N ILE A 120 -16.10 -10.47 9.63
CA ILE A 120 -15.58 -11.36 8.59
C ILE A 120 -16.80 -12.06 7.99
N ASP A 121 -17.02 -11.80 6.71
CA ASP A 121 -18.12 -12.40 5.97
C ASP A 121 -17.73 -13.85 5.67
N SER A 122 -18.06 -14.76 6.60
CA SER A 122 -17.78 -16.20 6.47
C SER A 122 -18.36 -16.76 5.16
N SER A 123 -19.52 -16.25 4.74
CA SER A 123 -20.15 -16.66 3.48
C SER A 123 -19.31 -16.26 2.26
N LYS A 124 -18.59 -15.13 2.32
CA LYS A 124 -17.73 -14.68 1.25
C LYS A 124 -16.48 -15.55 1.11
N ILE A 125 -15.85 -15.94 2.22
CA ILE A 125 -14.69 -16.84 2.15
C ILE A 125 -15.08 -18.25 1.69
N GLU A 126 -16.24 -18.76 2.11
CA GLU A 126 -16.78 -20.04 1.63
C GLU A 126 -16.97 -20.04 0.11
N LYS A 127 -17.63 -19.02 -0.44
CA LYS A 127 -17.78 -18.86 -1.90
C LYS A 127 -16.44 -18.78 -2.64
N LEU A 128 -15.46 -18.10 -2.06
CA LEU A 128 -14.12 -18.02 -2.66
C LEU A 128 -13.38 -19.36 -2.61
N ASN A 129 -13.58 -20.15 -1.55
CA ASN A 129 -13.05 -21.51 -1.46
C ASN A 129 -13.68 -22.45 -2.49
N GLU A 130 -15.00 -22.42 -2.61
CA GLU A 130 -15.74 -23.17 -3.64
C GLU A 130 -15.25 -22.79 -5.04
N ASN A 131 -15.09 -21.50 -5.32
CA ASN A 131 -14.60 -21.04 -6.62
C ASN A 131 -13.20 -21.56 -6.94
N VAL A 132 -12.27 -21.55 -5.98
CA VAL A 132 -10.93 -22.12 -6.17
C VAL A 132 -10.99 -23.64 -6.37
N ALA A 133 -11.91 -24.33 -5.72
CA ALA A 133 -12.09 -25.79 -5.89
C ALA A 133 -12.68 -26.15 -7.26
N MET A 134 -13.65 -25.38 -7.74
CA MET A 134 -14.33 -25.61 -9.01
C MET A 134 -13.49 -25.14 -10.21
N VAL A 135 -12.79 -24.02 -10.07
CA VAL A 135 -12.00 -23.38 -11.12
C VAL A 135 -10.66 -22.92 -10.53
N PRO A 136 -9.67 -23.82 -10.39
CA PRO A 136 -8.34 -23.51 -9.85
C PRO A 136 -7.51 -22.71 -10.88
N HIS A 137 -7.84 -21.43 -11.01
CA HIS A 137 -7.27 -20.52 -12.00
C HIS A 137 -6.65 -19.29 -11.31
N TYR A 138 -5.70 -18.61 -11.97
CA TYR A 138 -4.96 -17.49 -11.36
C TYR A 138 -5.87 -16.42 -10.77
N SER A 139 -7.01 -16.11 -11.43
CA SER A 139 -7.98 -15.13 -10.98
C SER A 139 -8.74 -15.57 -9.72
N SER A 140 -9.04 -16.86 -9.58
CA SER A 140 -9.69 -17.42 -8.39
C SER A 140 -8.77 -17.30 -7.17
N TYR A 141 -7.48 -17.68 -7.34
CA TYR A 141 -6.46 -17.49 -6.31
C TYR A 141 -6.26 -16.02 -5.96
N TYR A 142 -6.16 -15.14 -6.96
CA TYR A 142 -6.02 -13.70 -6.74
C TYR A 142 -7.15 -13.13 -5.89
N ASN A 143 -8.40 -13.42 -6.26
CA ASN A 143 -9.58 -12.91 -5.56
C ASN A 143 -9.62 -13.37 -4.10
N ARG A 144 -9.26 -14.64 -3.84
CA ARG A 144 -9.21 -15.18 -2.48
C ARG A 144 -8.03 -14.61 -1.68
N GLY A 145 -6.86 -14.50 -2.28
CA GLY A 145 -5.69 -13.86 -1.68
C GLY A 145 -5.92 -12.39 -1.32
N GLN A 146 -6.60 -11.64 -2.18
CA GLN A 146 -7.00 -10.26 -1.90
C GLN A 146 -7.96 -10.19 -0.71
N TYR A 147 -8.92 -11.12 -0.61
CA TYR A 147 -9.83 -11.16 0.54
C TYR A 147 -9.08 -11.51 1.84
N TYR A 148 -8.17 -12.48 1.81
CA TYR A 148 -7.31 -12.80 2.96
C TYR A 148 -6.48 -11.59 3.42
N TYR A 149 -5.91 -10.82 2.49
CA TYR A 149 -5.18 -9.58 2.82
C TYR A 149 -6.09 -8.55 3.50
N GLN A 150 -7.32 -8.37 3.01
CA GLN A 150 -8.30 -7.44 3.57
C GLN A 150 -8.63 -7.80 5.03
N ILE A 151 -8.87 -9.08 5.33
CA ILE A 151 -9.19 -9.53 6.70
C ILE A 151 -7.94 -9.68 7.59
N GLY A 152 -6.74 -9.48 7.04
CA GLY A 152 -5.48 -9.51 7.80
C GLY A 152 -4.84 -10.90 7.93
N ASP A 153 -5.34 -11.91 7.22
CA ASP A 153 -4.72 -13.23 7.13
C ASP A 153 -3.60 -13.22 6.09
N LEU A 154 -2.48 -12.63 6.47
CA LEU A 154 -1.36 -12.38 5.55
C LEU A 154 -0.72 -13.67 5.02
N ASN A 155 -0.75 -14.77 5.80
CA ASN A 155 -0.14 -16.04 5.40
C ASN A 155 -0.96 -16.73 4.30
N ASN A 156 -2.28 -16.79 4.47
CA ASN A 156 -3.14 -17.33 3.42
C ASN A 156 -3.19 -16.41 2.20
N ALA A 157 -3.13 -15.09 2.39
CA ALA A 157 -2.98 -14.12 1.31
C ALA A 157 -1.72 -14.38 0.48
N GLU A 158 -0.56 -14.48 1.13
CA GLU A 158 0.73 -14.74 0.45
C GLU A 158 0.66 -16.02 -0.39
N ARG A 159 0.16 -17.12 0.20
CA ARG A 159 0.07 -18.41 -0.49
C ARG A 159 -0.77 -18.32 -1.76
N ASP A 160 -1.94 -17.70 -1.67
CA ASP A 160 -2.85 -17.56 -2.80
C ASP A 160 -2.30 -16.61 -3.87
N ILE A 161 -1.69 -15.48 -3.48
CA ILE A 161 -1.11 -14.55 -4.46
C ILE A 161 0.09 -15.18 -5.18
N LYS A 162 0.95 -15.93 -4.48
CA LYS A 162 2.03 -16.70 -5.12
C LYS A 162 1.49 -17.73 -6.11
N LYS A 163 0.42 -18.45 -5.74
CA LYS A 163 -0.21 -19.42 -6.64
C LYS A 163 -0.85 -18.72 -7.85
N SER A 164 -1.48 -17.56 -7.64
CA SER A 164 -1.99 -16.74 -8.73
C SER A 164 -0.89 -16.34 -9.72
N ILE A 165 0.24 -15.84 -9.23
CA ILE A 165 1.40 -15.50 -10.06
C ILE A 165 1.91 -16.73 -10.82
N GLN A 166 2.00 -17.90 -10.18
CA GLN A 166 2.47 -19.12 -10.82
C GLN A 166 1.56 -19.58 -11.97
N GLU A 167 0.24 -19.48 -11.81
CA GLU A 167 -0.75 -19.97 -12.77
C GLU A 167 -1.14 -18.91 -13.83
N ASN A 168 -0.67 -17.66 -13.70
CA ASN A 168 -1.03 -16.61 -14.64
C ASN A 168 -0.30 -16.82 -15.98
N PRO A 169 -1.01 -17.09 -17.09
CA PRO A 169 -0.38 -17.37 -18.38
C PRO A 169 0.36 -16.15 -18.95
N LEU A 170 0.06 -14.93 -18.47
CA LEU A 170 0.75 -13.72 -18.88
C LEU A 170 2.14 -13.57 -18.23
N ASN A 171 2.45 -14.37 -17.20
CA ASN A 171 3.75 -14.36 -16.55
C ASN A 171 4.80 -15.22 -17.29
N GLN A 172 4.45 -15.81 -18.45
CA GLN A 172 5.36 -16.65 -19.24
C GLN A 172 6.61 -15.89 -19.73
N ASP A 173 6.53 -14.57 -19.88
CA ASP A 173 7.66 -13.72 -20.31
C ASP A 173 8.42 -13.07 -19.14
N GLY A 174 8.23 -13.56 -17.91
CA GLY A 174 8.85 -12.97 -16.71
C GLY A 174 8.32 -11.58 -16.34
N VAL A 175 7.25 -11.13 -17.00
CA VAL A 175 6.51 -9.93 -16.62
C VAL A 175 5.47 -10.34 -15.60
N LEU A 176 5.78 -10.19 -14.31
CA LEU A 176 4.74 -10.36 -13.32
C LEU A 176 3.63 -9.34 -13.58
N SER A 177 2.38 -9.78 -13.53
CA SER A 177 1.26 -8.86 -13.49
C SER A 177 1.43 -7.85 -12.35
N LEU A 178 1.27 -6.57 -12.71
CA LEU A 178 1.46 -5.43 -11.80
C LEU A 178 0.61 -5.58 -10.54
N GLN A 179 -0.63 -6.04 -10.67
CA GLN A 179 -1.57 -6.11 -9.55
C GLN A 179 -1.15 -7.17 -8.51
N GLU A 180 -0.84 -8.39 -8.96
CA GLU A 180 -0.35 -9.47 -8.10
C GLU A 180 0.97 -9.08 -7.42
N SER A 181 1.89 -8.46 -8.15
CA SER A 181 3.18 -7.99 -7.60
C SER A 181 2.98 -6.97 -6.49
N LEU A 182 2.18 -5.93 -6.76
CA LEU A 182 1.92 -4.89 -5.78
C LEU A 182 1.20 -5.44 -4.55
N LEU A 183 0.23 -6.35 -4.73
CA LEU A 183 -0.44 -6.99 -3.60
C LEU A 183 0.53 -7.87 -2.80
N LEU A 184 1.44 -8.61 -3.44
CA LEU A 184 2.47 -9.39 -2.75
C LEU A 184 3.42 -8.50 -1.96
N ALA A 185 3.87 -7.37 -2.52
CA ALA A 185 4.71 -6.40 -1.82
C ALA A 185 4.00 -5.81 -0.59
N LEU A 186 2.70 -5.49 -0.71
CA LEU A 186 1.88 -5.02 0.42
C LEU A 186 1.69 -6.10 1.51
N ILE A 187 1.55 -7.37 1.11
CA ILE A 187 1.52 -8.50 2.05
C ILE A 187 2.86 -8.58 2.80
N TYR A 188 3.98 -8.44 2.10
CA TYR A 188 5.33 -8.44 2.70
C TYR A 188 5.55 -7.27 3.64
N GLU A 189 5.10 -6.07 3.28
CA GLU A 189 5.07 -4.94 4.21
C GLU A 189 4.26 -5.23 5.48
N GLY A 190 3.09 -5.86 5.33
CA GLY A 190 2.24 -6.26 6.45
C GLY A 190 2.90 -7.30 7.36
N GLN A 191 3.70 -8.20 6.77
CA GLN A 191 4.53 -9.18 7.48
C GLN A 191 5.86 -8.57 7.99
N LYS A 192 6.11 -7.27 7.78
CA LYS A 192 7.36 -6.57 8.10
C LYS A 192 8.60 -7.07 7.32
N ARG A 193 8.38 -7.74 6.21
CA ARG A 193 9.38 -8.25 5.26
C ARG A 193 9.72 -7.16 4.22
N TYR A 194 10.26 -6.05 4.71
CA TYR A 194 10.43 -4.84 3.90
C TYR A 194 11.43 -5.01 2.76
N SER A 195 12.49 -5.80 2.96
CA SER A 195 13.47 -6.13 1.92
C SER A 195 12.81 -6.76 0.71
N GLU A 196 11.95 -7.75 0.90
CA GLU A 196 11.25 -8.42 -0.20
C GLU A 196 10.21 -7.52 -0.86
N ALA A 197 9.51 -6.67 -0.09
CA ALA A 197 8.59 -5.68 -0.65
C ALA A 197 9.31 -4.68 -1.56
N ILE A 198 10.44 -4.13 -1.12
CA ILE A 198 11.25 -3.18 -1.90
C ILE A 198 11.76 -3.83 -3.18
N ALA A 199 12.26 -5.07 -3.11
CA ALA A 199 12.70 -5.80 -4.29
C ALA A 199 11.61 -5.98 -5.34
N ILE A 200 10.35 -6.21 -4.92
CA ILE A 200 9.21 -6.29 -5.84
C ILE A 200 8.92 -4.91 -6.45
N TYR A 201 8.93 -3.83 -5.66
CA TYR A 201 8.73 -2.48 -6.19
C TYR A 201 9.81 -2.07 -7.19
N ASP A 202 11.07 -2.41 -6.92
CA ASP A 202 12.19 -2.19 -7.85
C ASP A 202 11.98 -2.98 -9.16
N ALA A 203 11.56 -4.24 -9.06
CA ALA A 203 11.28 -5.06 -10.23
C ALA A 203 10.13 -4.49 -11.08
N VAL A 204 9.08 -3.96 -10.45
CA VAL A 204 7.96 -3.29 -11.13
C VAL A 204 8.45 -2.02 -11.85
N ASN A 205 9.31 -1.22 -11.21
CA ASN A 205 9.81 0.03 -11.76
C ASN A 205 11.00 -0.12 -12.73
N ALA A 206 11.56 -1.33 -12.89
CA ALA A 206 12.72 -1.58 -13.73
C ALA A 206 12.51 -1.21 -15.21
N LYS A 207 11.26 -1.31 -15.71
CA LYS A 207 10.93 -0.98 -17.11
C LYS A 207 10.43 0.46 -17.29
N ALA A 208 9.63 0.94 -16.34
CA ALA A 208 9.05 2.27 -16.34
C ALA A 208 8.80 2.69 -14.90
N ILE A 209 9.18 3.92 -14.56
CA ILE A 209 8.95 4.46 -13.23
C ILE A 209 7.45 4.75 -13.08
N HIS A 210 6.79 4.04 -12.16
CA HIS A 210 5.43 4.33 -11.75
C HIS A 210 5.48 5.18 -10.46
N PRO A 211 5.06 6.47 -10.48
CA PRO A 211 5.19 7.35 -9.30
C PRO A 211 4.49 6.80 -8.04
N SER A 212 3.37 6.11 -8.22
CA SER A 212 2.65 5.43 -7.15
C SER A 212 3.44 4.28 -6.52
N VAL A 213 4.19 3.54 -7.33
CA VAL A 213 5.01 2.42 -6.87
C VAL A 213 6.28 2.95 -6.20
N GLU A 214 6.90 4.02 -6.72
CA GLU A 214 8.00 4.70 -6.03
C GLU A 214 7.56 5.26 -4.66
N LEU A 215 6.33 5.77 -4.54
CA LEU A 215 5.78 6.20 -3.27
C LEU A 215 5.66 5.04 -2.27
N LEU A 216 5.12 3.89 -2.71
CA LEU A 216 5.02 2.69 -1.88
C LEU A 216 6.40 2.17 -1.46
N LYS A 217 7.38 2.20 -2.37
CA LYS A 217 8.77 1.86 -2.09
C LYS A 217 9.39 2.78 -1.04
N ALA A 218 9.19 4.10 -1.16
CA ALA A 218 9.67 5.07 -0.19
C ALA A 218 9.13 4.79 1.22
N ILE A 219 7.84 4.48 1.32
CA ILE A 219 7.19 4.10 2.57
C ILE A 219 7.78 2.80 3.14
N ALA A 220 7.91 1.76 2.33
CA ALA A 220 8.51 0.48 2.75
C ALA A 220 9.96 0.67 3.22
N TYR A 221 10.74 1.50 2.51
CA TYR A 221 12.10 1.87 2.90
C TYR A 221 12.13 2.56 4.26
N ARG A 222 11.30 3.58 4.50
CA ARG A 222 11.23 4.27 5.80
C ARG A 222 10.88 3.31 6.94
N LYS A 223 9.92 2.41 6.72
CA LYS A 223 9.52 1.39 7.70
C LYS A 223 10.66 0.41 7.99
N SER A 224 11.45 0.04 6.97
CA SER A 224 12.67 -0.76 7.15
C SER A 224 13.74 -0.07 8.00
N LYS A 225 13.72 1.27 8.07
CA LYS A 225 14.59 2.11 8.90
C LYS A 225 13.99 2.45 10.26
N GLY A 226 12.90 1.78 10.65
CA GLY A 226 12.29 1.94 11.97
C GLY A 226 11.27 3.07 12.08
N TYR A 227 10.82 3.66 10.97
CA TYR A 227 9.68 4.58 11.01
C TYR A 227 8.44 3.87 11.56
N VAL A 228 7.75 4.53 12.49
CA VAL A 228 6.49 4.08 13.09
C VAL A 228 5.48 5.21 12.96
N LEU A 229 4.29 4.90 12.45
CA LEU A 229 3.19 5.87 12.32
C LEU A 229 2.87 6.47 13.70
N LYS A 230 2.82 7.80 13.77
CA LYS A 230 2.42 8.48 15.01
C LYS A 230 0.97 8.15 15.36
N PRO A 231 0.68 7.73 16.60
CA PRO A 231 -0.71 7.58 17.04
C PRO A 231 -1.42 8.92 16.85
N LYS A 232 -2.55 8.93 16.15
CA LYS A 232 -3.40 10.12 16.12
C LYS A 232 -3.83 10.41 17.55
N VAL A 233 -3.41 11.56 18.08
CA VAL A 233 -3.98 12.10 19.30
C VAL A 233 -5.45 12.34 18.97
N VAL A 234 -6.32 11.43 19.41
CA VAL A 234 -7.76 11.68 19.39
C VAL A 234 -7.96 12.78 20.42
N LEU A 235 -7.85 14.03 19.98
CA LEU A 235 -8.34 15.17 20.74
C LEU A 235 -9.80 14.83 20.99
N LYS A 236 -10.11 14.46 22.24
CA LYS A 236 -11.48 14.28 22.69
C LYS A 236 -12.11 15.66 22.59
N GLU A 237 -12.66 15.98 21.42
CA GLU A 237 -13.50 17.15 21.24
C GLU A 237 -14.65 17.02 22.23
N GLY A 238 -14.62 17.84 23.28
CA GLY A 238 -15.81 18.19 24.05
C GLY A 238 -16.50 17.07 24.83
N VAL A 239 -15.76 16.22 25.56
CA VAL A 239 -16.30 15.84 26.87
C VAL A 239 -16.01 17.02 27.78
N GLU A 240 -16.89 18.02 27.78
CA GLU A 240 -16.95 18.94 28.91
C GLU A 240 -16.98 18.09 30.18
N PRO A 241 -16.17 18.42 31.21
CA PRO A 241 -16.31 17.75 32.48
C PRO A 241 -17.76 17.99 32.90
N VAL A 242 -18.57 16.94 32.88
CA VAL A 242 -19.89 16.94 33.51
C VAL A 242 -19.61 17.31 34.94
N VAL A 243 -19.84 18.59 35.26
CA VAL A 243 -19.76 19.11 36.62
C VAL A 243 -20.68 18.21 37.41
N ALA A 244 -20.06 17.48 38.34
CA ALA A 244 -20.72 16.47 39.15
C ALA A 244 -21.98 17.07 39.80
N ALA A 245 -23.13 16.81 39.19
CA ALA A 245 -24.40 16.92 39.88
C ALA A 245 -24.32 15.87 40.99
N LYS A 246 -24.31 16.34 42.24
CA LYS A 246 -24.39 15.52 43.44
C LYS A 246 -25.66 14.68 43.38
N GLU A 247 -25.54 13.47 42.86
CA GLU A 247 -26.59 12.47 42.91
C GLU A 247 -26.60 11.90 44.35
N LYS A 248 -27.70 12.16 45.06
CA LYS A 248 -27.96 11.57 46.37
C LYS A 248 -28.02 10.05 46.20
N ILE A 249 -27.10 9.37 46.87
CA ILE A 249 -27.09 7.91 47.02
C ILE A 249 -28.29 7.52 47.90
N GLU A 250 -29.39 7.12 47.29
CA GLU A 250 -30.37 6.24 47.94
C GLU A 250 -29.95 4.79 47.73
N LYS A 251 -29.64 4.11 48.83
CA LYS A 251 -29.27 2.68 48.85
C LYS A 251 -30.53 1.83 48.65
N PRO A 252 -30.57 0.90 47.67
CA PRO A 252 -31.58 -0.14 47.66
C PRO A 252 -31.24 -1.26 48.65
N PRO A 253 -32.25 -1.96 49.20
CA PRO A 253 -32.03 -3.02 50.18
C PRO A 253 -31.47 -4.28 49.52
N VAL A 254 -30.39 -4.77 50.11
CA VAL A 254 -29.72 -6.03 49.78
C VAL A 254 -30.67 -7.20 50.05
N LYS A 255 -31.13 -7.88 48.99
CA LYS A 255 -31.68 -9.24 49.10
C LYS A 255 -30.60 -10.24 48.70
N ALA A 256 -30.14 -10.98 49.70
CA ALA A 256 -29.25 -12.11 49.55
C ALA A 256 -29.91 -13.22 48.74
N THR A 257 -29.24 -13.75 47.72
CA THR A 257 -29.63 -15.00 47.07
C THR A 257 -28.42 -15.90 46.93
N ARG A 258 -28.48 -17.01 47.67
CA ARG A 258 -27.59 -18.18 47.60
C ARG A 258 -27.45 -18.65 46.15
N ARG A 259 -26.22 -18.91 45.69
CA ARG A 259 -25.98 -19.79 44.56
C ARG A 259 -24.96 -20.88 44.89
N SER A 260 -25.50 -22.09 44.80
CA SER A 260 -24.90 -23.42 44.80
C SER A 260 -23.62 -23.51 43.97
N SER A 261 -22.57 -24.08 44.56
CA SER A 261 -21.36 -24.54 43.89
C SER A 261 -21.60 -25.94 43.32
N GLN A 262 -21.69 -26.06 42.00
CA GLN A 262 -21.69 -27.36 41.32
C GLN A 262 -20.29 -27.70 40.83
N ARG A 263 -19.85 -28.87 41.26
CA ARG A 263 -18.55 -29.51 41.09
C ARG A 263 -18.52 -30.18 39.72
N VAL A 264 -17.50 -29.92 38.89
CA VAL A 264 -17.23 -30.66 37.65
C VAL A 264 -16.05 -31.59 37.88
N PRO A 265 -16.15 -32.91 37.61
CA PRO A 265 -15.01 -33.79 37.44
C PRO A 265 -14.69 -34.00 35.95
N ALA A 266 -13.41 -33.95 35.60
CA ALA A 266 -12.85 -34.59 34.40
C ALA A 266 -12.86 -36.13 34.57
N PRO A 267 -12.83 -36.91 33.47
CA PRO A 267 -11.53 -37.52 33.13
C PRO A 267 -11.26 -37.91 31.64
N ASN A 268 -9.96 -38.00 31.36
CA ASN A 268 -9.17 -38.99 30.60
C ASN A 268 -9.52 -39.49 29.18
N THR A 269 -8.52 -39.27 28.31
CA THR A 269 -7.64 -40.24 27.60
C THR A 269 -8.24 -41.44 26.84
N GLU A 270 -7.94 -41.53 25.53
CA GLU A 270 -7.68 -42.75 24.74
C GLU A 270 -7.12 -42.31 23.36
N GLN A 271 -5.83 -42.51 23.05
CA GLN A 271 -5.21 -43.67 22.39
C GLN A 271 -5.99 -44.27 21.20
N ASN A 272 -5.37 -44.21 20.00
CA ASN A 272 -5.21 -45.29 19.00
C ASN A 272 -4.51 -44.66 17.75
N ASN A 273 -3.27 -45.03 17.38
CA ASN A 273 -2.88 -46.21 16.58
C ASN A 273 -3.83 -46.41 15.37
N THR A 274 -3.41 -46.57 14.10
CA THR A 274 -2.34 -47.43 13.58
C THR A 274 -2.36 -47.31 12.03
N THR A 275 -1.20 -47.46 11.37
CA THR A 275 -0.90 -48.21 10.10
C THR A 275 -1.90 -48.15 8.91
N SER A 276 -1.56 -48.14 7.62
CA SER A 276 -0.51 -48.84 6.89
C SER A 276 -0.72 -48.67 5.37
N LYS A 277 0.37 -48.77 4.61
CA LYS A 277 0.52 -49.37 3.27
C LYS A 277 -0.07 -48.66 2.03
N ARG A 278 0.76 -48.37 1.02
CA ARG A 278 1.20 -49.25 -0.10
C ARG A 278 0.03 -49.35 -1.10
N THR A 279 0.13 -49.11 -2.40
CA THR A 279 1.04 -49.78 -3.34
C THR A 279 0.78 -49.22 -4.75
N ARG A 280 1.86 -48.99 -5.51
CA ARG A 280 2.09 -49.38 -6.93
C ARG A 280 1.26 -48.84 -8.13
N THR A 281 2.04 -48.25 -9.05
CA THR A 281 2.15 -48.53 -10.51
C THR A 281 0.89 -48.75 -11.36
N ALA A 282 0.78 -48.00 -12.45
CA ALA A 282 1.07 -48.53 -13.79
C ALA A 282 0.98 -47.46 -14.89
N THR A 283 1.96 -47.55 -15.77
CA THR A 283 2.13 -46.96 -17.10
C THR A 283 0.93 -47.22 -18.02
N ARG A 284 0.53 -46.23 -18.81
CA ARG A 284 -0.06 -46.50 -20.13
C ARG A 284 0.18 -45.34 -21.10
N THR A 285 1.11 -45.58 -22.02
CA THR A 285 1.25 -44.92 -23.31
C THR A 285 -0.01 -45.13 -24.16
N GLY A 286 -0.51 -44.04 -24.74
CA GLY A 286 -1.65 -44.06 -25.65
C GLY A 286 -1.62 -42.83 -26.55
N THR A 287 -0.96 -42.97 -27.68
CA THR A 287 -1.02 -42.08 -28.84
C THR A 287 -2.46 -42.05 -29.35
N SER A 288 -3.07 -40.87 -29.45
CA SER A 288 -4.27 -40.69 -30.26
C SER A 288 -4.35 -39.27 -30.79
N THR A 289 -4.10 -39.14 -32.09
CA THR A 289 -4.47 -38.04 -32.96
C THR A 289 -5.99 -37.90 -33.02
N VAL A 290 -6.54 -36.77 -32.57
CA VAL A 290 -7.92 -36.35 -32.91
C VAL A 290 -7.94 -34.83 -33.06
N ALA A 291 -8.61 -34.41 -34.13
CA ALA A 291 -8.79 -33.05 -34.61
C ALA A 291 -9.40 -32.08 -33.58
N GLU A 292 -8.93 -30.84 -33.63
CA GLU A 292 -9.38 -29.69 -32.85
C GLU A 292 -10.43 -28.89 -33.65
N PRO A 293 -11.66 -28.70 -33.15
CA PRO A 293 -12.52 -27.62 -33.61
C PRO A 293 -12.30 -26.38 -32.73
N ALA A 294 -11.94 -25.29 -33.40
CA ALA A 294 -11.79 -23.96 -32.81
C ALA A 294 -13.08 -23.50 -32.11
N ASN A 295 -13.05 -23.43 -30.78
CA ASN A 295 -14.08 -22.76 -29.98
C ASN A 295 -13.50 -21.49 -29.36
N LYS A 296 -13.68 -20.36 -30.06
CA LYS A 296 -13.38 -19.03 -29.55
C LYS A 296 -14.46 -18.63 -28.54
N GLN A 297 -14.25 -18.90 -27.25
CA GLN A 297 -14.96 -18.19 -26.19
C GLN A 297 -14.16 -16.95 -25.79
N ALA A 298 -14.75 -15.79 -26.06
CA ALA A 298 -14.22 -14.50 -25.66
C ALA A 298 -14.22 -14.36 -24.13
N PRO A 299 -13.16 -13.80 -23.51
CA PRO A 299 -13.14 -13.56 -22.07
C PRO A 299 -14.15 -12.49 -21.70
N THR A 300 -15.12 -12.86 -20.86
CA THR A 300 -16.03 -11.93 -20.21
C THR A 300 -15.22 -11.06 -19.25
N LYS A 301 -15.12 -9.77 -19.57
CA LYS A 301 -14.50 -8.75 -18.71
C LYS A 301 -15.30 -8.63 -17.41
N SER A 302 -14.85 -9.29 -16.36
CA SER A 302 -15.30 -9.05 -14.98
C SER A 302 -14.93 -7.61 -14.60
N LYS A 303 -15.94 -6.73 -14.53
CA LYS A 303 -15.79 -5.30 -14.25
C LYS A 303 -15.75 -4.95 -12.76
N ASP A 304 -15.83 -5.92 -11.84
CA ASP A 304 -16.11 -5.64 -10.43
C ASP A 304 -14.93 -5.80 -9.45
N SER A 305 -13.88 -6.56 -9.76
CA SER A 305 -12.78 -6.77 -8.79
C SER A 305 -11.74 -5.63 -8.74
N THR A 306 -11.58 -4.86 -9.82
CA THR A 306 -10.58 -3.78 -9.92
C THR A 306 -10.95 -2.50 -9.17
N LYS A 307 -12.21 -2.32 -8.78
CA LYS A 307 -12.67 -1.15 -8.02
C LYS A 307 -12.10 -1.10 -6.60
N ASN A 308 -11.82 -2.24 -5.98
CA ASN A 308 -11.46 -2.28 -4.55
C ASN A 308 -9.99 -1.92 -4.25
N LEU A 309 -9.04 -2.23 -5.15
CA LEU A 309 -7.66 -1.79 -4.99
C LEU A 309 -7.47 -0.32 -5.38
N ARG A 310 -8.18 0.14 -6.43
CA ARG A 310 -8.25 1.56 -6.77
C ARG A 310 -8.83 2.40 -5.64
N GLY A 311 -9.79 1.88 -4.87
CA GLY A 311 -10.33 2.57 -3.69
C GLY A 311 -9.35 2.66 -2.52
N LEU A 312 -8.50 1.65 -2.34
CA LEU A 312 -7.53 1.57 -1.24
C LEU A 312 -6.36 2.53 -1.41
N PHE A 313 -6.00 2.86 -2.65
CA PHE A 313 -4.84 3.71 -2.93
C PHE A 313 -5.11 4.91 -3.84
N LYS A 314 -6.30 5.05 -4.47
CA LYS A 314 -6.59 6.07 -5.51
C LYS A 314 -5.37 6.32 -6.41
N LEU A 315 -4.76 5.24 -6.91
CA LEU A 315 -3.69 5.34 -7.89
C LEU A 315 -4.37 5.66 -9.21
N ASP A 316 -4.32 6.94 -9.59
CA ASP A 316 -4.66 7.40 -10.94
C ASP A 316 -3.68 6.82 -11.97
#